data_AF-A0A7N4P936-F1
#
_entry.id   AF-A0A7N4P936-F1
#
_cell.length_a   1.000
_cell.length_b   1.000
_cell.length_c   1.000
_cell.angle_alpha   90.00
_cell.angle_beta   90.00
_cell.angle_gamma   90.00
#
_symmetry.space_group_name_H-M   'P 1'
#
loop_
_entity.id
_entity.type
_entity.pdbx_description
1 polymer ?
#
loop_
_entity_poly.entity_id
_entity_poly.type
_entity_poly.pdbx_seq_one_letter_code
_entity_poly.pdbx_strand_id
1 'polypeptide(L)'
;MNSQSCIKRGSRHDPGTDLQCFSACALLLQLLSLRIMKVSVAALSILMVMAFSSLTSSAPWSIITSPFCCYKYNKRIPRHLVQSYVETGSQCSKPAVVFITNNGKVCANPRDAWVRDYINYVKSRSNPTGK
;
A
#
# COMPACT_ATOMS: atom_id res chain seq x y z
N MET A 1 -5.16 51.39 49.87
CA MET A 1 -4.15 52.46 50.00
C MET A 1 -2.81 51.88 50.41
N ASN A 2 -1.74 52.37 49.77
CA ASN A 2 -0.31 52.29 50.09
C ASN A 2 0.39 50.92 50.12
N SER A 3 1.48 50.69 49.38
CA SER A 3 2.76 51.41 49.22
C SER A 3 3.68 51.36 50.44
N GLN A 4 4.77 50.61 50.26
CA GLN A 4 6.13 50.88 50.78
C GLN A 4 6.34 50.73 52.31
N SER A 5 7.48 50.30 52.84
CA SER A 5 8.79 49.84 52.36
C SER A 5 9.47 49.25 53.61
N CYS A 6 10.34 48.24 53.50
CA CYS A 6 11.80 48.35 53.66
C CYS A 6 12.23 46.91 54.05
N ILE A 7 13.35 46.34 53.64
CA ILE A 7 14.71 46.88 53.69
C ILE A 7 15.49 46.18 52.56
N LYS A 8 15.97 46.97 51.59
CA LYS A 8 16.94 46.53 50.59
C LYS A 8 18.31 46.44 51.29
N ARG A 9 18.71 45.25 51.74
CA ARG A 9 20.07 44.99 52.22
C ARG A 9 20.90 44.58 51.00
N GLY A 10 21.94 45.37 50.71
CA GLY A 10 22.70 45.29 49.47
C GLY A 10 23.28 43.92 49.17
N SER A 11 23.17 43.51 47.92
CA SER A 11 24.06 42.53 47.31
C SER A 11 24.64 43.18 46.07
N ARG A 12 25.97 43.17 45.99
CA ARG A 12 26.72 43.61 44.80
C ARG A 12 26.14 42.89 43.58
N HIS A 13 25.86 43.66 42.54
CA HIS A 13 25.57 43.11 41.22
C HIS A 13 26.89 42.55 40.67
N ASP A 14 26.98 41.22 40.56
CA ASP A 14 28.16 40.55 40.01
C ASP A 14 27.93 40.28 38.50
N PRO A 15 28.56 41.06 37.60
CA PRO A 15 28.32 40.98 36.16
C PRO A 15 28.71 39.63 35.54
N GLY A 16 29.38 38.74 36.27
CA GLY A 16 29.70 37.39 35.83
C GLY A 16 28.52 36.41 35.90
N THR A 17 27.56 36.64 36.80
CA THR A 17 26.38 35.75 36.96
C THR A 17 25.29 35.98 35.91
N ASP A 18 25.10 37.22 35.45
CA ASP A 18 24.17 37.55 34.36
C ASP A 18 24.63 36.90 33.03
N LEU A 19 25.92 37.01 32.68
CA LEU A 19 26.44 36.45 31.43
C LEU A 19 26.36 34.91 31.38
N GLN A 20 26.51 34.22 32.52
CA GLN A 20 26.30 32.78 32.60
C GLN A 20 24.82 32.39 32.44
N CYS A 21 23.88 33.16 32.99
CA CYS A 21 22.44 32.93 32.81
C CYS A 21 22.00 33.13 31.36
N PHE A 22 22.49 34.16 30.67
CA PHE A 22 22.20 34.36 29.24
C PHE A 22 22.74 33.22 28.37
N SER A 23 23.96 32.75 28.64
CA SER A 23 24.57 31.63 27.90
C SER A 23 23.82 30.32 28.13
N ALA A 24 23.46 30.00 29.38
CA ALA A 24 22.67 28.80 29.69
C ALA A 24 21.27 28.85 29.07
N CYS A 25 20.63 30.02 29.09
CA CYS A 25 19.30 30.21 28.47
C CYS A 25 19.36 30.07 26.95
N ALA A 26 20.38 30.65 26.29
CA ALA A 26 20.58 30.49 24.85
C ALA A 26 20.87 29.04 24.46
N LEU A 27 21.68 28.32 25.23
CA LEU A 27 21.97 26.90 25.00
C LEU A 27 20.73 26.03 25.21
N LEU A 28 19.93 26.30 26.24
CA LEU A 28 18.65 25.63 26.48
C LEU A 28 17.65 25.89 25.34
N LEU A 29 17.54 27.13 24.87
CA LEU A 29 16.68 27.49 23.73
C LEU A 29 17.14 26.83 22.42
N GLN A 30 18.46 26.74 22.19
CA GLN A 30 18.99 26.02 21.03
C GLN A 30 18.78 24.50 21.14
N LEU A 31 18.96 23.91 22.33
CA LEU A 31 18.67 22.49 22.57
C LEU A 31 17.18 22.20 22.43
N LEU A 32 16.30 23.07 22.93
CA LEU A 32 14.85 23.00 22.75
C LEU A 32 14.50 23.07 21.25
N SER A 33 15.06 24.02 20.51
CA SER A 33 14.83 24.15 19.06
C SER A 33 15.34 22.93 18.27
N LEU A 34 16.50 22.40 18.64
CA LEU A 34 17.10 21.21 18.03
C LEU A 34 16.30 19.93 18.37
N ARG A 35 15.72 19.86 19.57
CA ARG A 35 14.82 18.77 19.99
C ARG A 35 13.47 18.89 19.28
N ILE A 36 12.92 20.08 19.17
CA ILE A 36 11.64 20.36 18.48
C ILE A 36 11.77 20.03 16.99
N MET A 37 12.85 20.45 16.30
CA MET A 37 13.03 20.11 14.88
C MET A 37 13.22 18.60 14.64
N LYS A 38 13.88 17.88 15.56
CA LYS A 38 14.01 16.41 15.44
C LYS A 38 12.69 15.70 15.72
N VAL A 39 11.91 16.19 16.68
CA VAL A 39 10.57 15.68 16.97
C VAL A 39 9.60 16.00 15.84
N SER A 40 9.68 17.20 15.23
CA SER A 40 8.85 17.58 14.10
C SER A 40 9.21 16.78 12.85
N VAL A 41 10.51 16.58 12.55
CA VAL A 41 10.95 15.74 11.43
C VAL A 41 10.54 14.29 11.65
N ALA A 42 10.65 13.76 12.87
CA ALA A 42 10.17 12.42 13.21
C ALA A 42 8.63 12.29 13.07
N ALA A 43 7.87 13.27 13.57
CA ALA A 43 6.40 13.28 13.46
C ALA A 43 5.94 13.43 12.00
N LEU A 44 6.58 14.32 11.22
CA LEU A 44 6.31 14.51 9.80
C LEU A 44 6.63 13.26 8.99
N SER A 45 7.76 12.60 9.27
CA SER A 45 8.10 11.33 8.61
C SER A 45 7.13 10.20 8.95
N ILE A 46 6.69 10.09 10.21
CA ILE A 46 5.65 9.12 10.61
C ILE A 46 4.31 9.42 9.91
N LEU A 47 3.88 10.69 9.88
CA LEU A 47 2.66 11.11 9.17
C LEU A 47 2.73 10.81 7.67
N MET A 48 3.88 11.05 7.04
CA MET A 48 4.09 10.77 5.63
C MET A 48 4.01 9.26 5.34
N VAL A 49 4.66 8.41 6.16
CA VAL A 49 4.59 6.95 6.03
C VAL A 49 3.16 6.42 6.19
N MET A 50 2.38 6.95 7.15
CA MET A 50 0.98 6.56 7.32
C MET A 50 0.11 6.99 6.12
N ALA A 51 0.29 8.21 5.61
CA ALA A 51 -0.46 8.70 4.45
C ALA A 51 -0.15 7.91 3.17
N PHE A 52 1.12 7.54 2.94
CA PHE A 52 1.52 6.70 1.80
C PHE A 52 0.99 5.26 1.93
N SER A 53 0.85 4.75 3.16
CA SER A 53 0.26 3.43 3.44
C SER A 53 -1.24 3.38 3.17
N SER A 54 -1.96 4.50 3.30
CA SER A 54 -3.36 4.60 2.90
C SER A 54 -3.54 4.70 1.37
N LEU A 55 -2.54 5.21 0.64
CA LEU A 55 -2.60 5.36 -0.81
C LEU A 55 -2.27 4.06 -1.58
N THR A 56 -1.61 3.10 -0.93
CA THR A 56 -1.25 1.81 -1.55
C THR A 56 -2.35 0.73 -1.46
N SER A 57 -3.47 1.02 -0.78
CA SER A 57 -4.57 0.06 -0.57
C SER A 57 -5.81 0.34 -1.43
N SER A 58 -5.63 0.88 -2.64
CA SER A 58 -6.68 0.91 -3.66
C SER A 58 -6.16 0.76 -5.08
N ALA A 59 -4.99 0.15 -5.26
CA ALA A 59 -4.76 -0.59 -6.49
C ALA A 59 -5.38 -1.96 -6.24
N PRO A 60 -6.47 -2.37 -6.94
CA PRO A 60 -6.66 -3.80 -7.08
C PRO A 60 -5.33 -4.32 -7.61
N TRP A 61 -4.71 -5.25 -6.91
CA TRP A 61 -3.86 -6.25 -7.57
C TRP A 61 -4.77 -7.05 -8.50
N SER A 62 -5.33 -6.38 -9.51
CA SER A 62 -5.33 -6.91 -10.84
C SER A 62 -3.86 -7.17 -11.10
N ILE A 63 -3.41 -8.37 -10.75
CA ILE A 63 -2.33 -9.03 -11.46
C ILE A 63 -2.55 -8.59 -12.90
N ILE A 64 -1.64 -7.77 -13.42
CA ILE A 64 -1.63 -7.38 -14.83
C ILE A 64 -1.39 -8.70 -15.54
N THR A 65 -2.46 -9.47 -15.65
CA THR A 65 -2.58 -10.61 -16.53
C THR A 65 -2.62 -9.87 -17.84
N SER A 66 -1.42 -9.60 -18.39
CA SER A 66 -1.29 -9.13 -19.76
C SER A 66 -2.34 -9.92 -20.53
N PRO A 67 -3.31 -9.24 -21.15
CA PRO A 67 -4.46 -9.91 -21.74
C PRO A 67 -3.90 -10.96 -22.68
N PHE A 68 -3.99 -12.24 -22.29
CA PHE A 68 -3.39 -13.33 -23.04
C PHE A 68 -4.24 -13.49 -24.28
N CYS A 69 -3.93 -12.75 -25.35
CA CYS A 69 -4.66 -12.85 -26.58
C CYS A 69 -4.29 -14.14 -27.30
N CYS A 70 -5.31 -14.89 -27.68
CA CYS A 70 -5.15 -16.11 -28.48
C CYS A 70 -5.23 -15.75 -29.96
N TYR A 71 -4.15 -16.00 -30.70
CA TYR A 71 -4.14 -15.82 -32.15
C TYR A 71 -4.73 -17.04 -32.89
N LYS A 72 -4.60 -18.23 -32.27
CA LYS A 72 -5.07 -19.53 -32.77
C LYS A 72 -5.76 -20.32 -31.65
N TYR A 73 -6.69 -21.19 -32.03
CA TYR A 73 -7.34 -22.14 -31.13
C TYR A 73 -6.68 -23.51 -31.22
N ASN A 74 -6.59 -24.20 -30.08
CA ASN A 74 -6.12 -25.57 -29.98
C ASN A 74 -7.27 -26.55 -30.23
N LYS A 75 -6.90 -27.79 -30.59
CA LYS A 75 -7.85 -28.91 -30.63
C LYS A 75 -8.32 -29.26 -29.22
N ARG A 76 -9.45 -29.96 -29.14
CA ARG A 76 -10.02 -30.45 -27.88
C ARG A 76 -8.97 -31.25 -27.09
N ILE A 77 -8.80 -30.88 -25.83
CA ILE A 77 -7.96 -31.57 -24.85
C ILE A 77 -8.79 -32.47 -23.94
N PRO A 78 -8.22 -33.52 -23.33
CA PRO A 78 -8.92 -34.32 -22.32
C PRO A 78 -9.39 -33.48 -21.11
N ARG A 79 -10.66 -33.65 -20.69
CA ARG A 79 -11.29 -32.83 -19.63
C ARG A 79 -10.56 -32.89 -18.29
N HIS A 80 -10.01 -34.06 -17.94
CA HIS A 80 -9.34 -34.28 -16.66
C HIS A 80 -8.05 -33.44 -16.49
N LEU A 81 -7.46 -32.97 -17.59
CA LEU A 81 -6.26 -32.11 -17.55
C LEU A 81 -6.59 -30.65 -17.22
N VAL A 82 -7.87 -30.25 -17.31
CA VAL A 82 -8.31 -28.88 -17.07
C VAL A 82 -8.45 -28.64 -15.58
N GLN A 83 -7.65 -27.70 -15.06
CA GLN A 83 -7.70 -27.31 -13.65
C GLN A 83 -8.61 -26.11 -13.45
N SER A 84 -8.40 -25.08 -14.25
CA SER A 84 -9.19 -23.85 -14.25
C SER A 84 -9.26 -23.25 -15.66
N TYR A 85 -10.01 -22.16 -15.81
CA TYR A 85 -10.07 -21.41 -17.05
C TYR A 85 -10.07 -19.91 -16.78
N VAL A 86 -9.63 -19.13 -17.76
CA VAL A 86 -9.74 -17.67 -17.77
C VAL A 86 -10.27 -17.22 -19.13
N GLU A 87 -11.03 -16.14 -19.15
CA GLU A 87 -11.51 -15.52 -20.39
C GLU A 87 -10.52 -14.44 -20.83
N THR A 88 -10.31 -14.30 -22.14
CA THR A 88 -9.47 -13.23 -22.67
C THR A 88 -10.13 -11.87 -22.51
N GLY A 89 -9.33 -10.83 -22.26
CA GLY A 89 -9.85 -9.46 -22.16
C GLY A 89 -10.45 -8.94 -23.47
N SER A 90 -11.35 -7.97 -23.35
CA SER A 90 -12.05 -7.30 -24.46
C SER A 90 -11.12 -6.62 -25.49
N GLN A 91 -9.89 -6.31 -25.10
CA GLN A 91 -8.85 -5.74 -25.94
C GLN A 91 -8.29 -6.72 -26.99
N CYS A 92 -8.58 -8.03 -26.87
CA CYS A 92 -8.18 -9.01 -27.86
C CYS A 92 -9.16 -9.02 -29.04
N SER A 93 -8.66 -8.93 -30.28
CA SER A 93 -9.49 -8.98 -31.48
C SER A 93 -10.24 -10.31 -31.67
N LYS A 94 -9.78 -11.38 -31.00
CA LYS A 94 -10.42 -12.69 -30.99
C LYS A 94 -10.81 -13.07 -29.56
N PRO A 95 -12.10 -13.28 -29.27
CA PRO A 95 -12.53 -13.77 -27.97
C PRO A 95 -12.10 -15.23 -27.80
N ALA A 96 -11.48 -15.56 -26.68
CA ALA A 96 -11.05 -16.91 -26.37
C ALA A 96 -11.25 -17.27 -24.90
N VAL A 97 -11.32 -18.58 -24.65
CA VAL A 97 -11.24 -19.16 -23.30
C VAL A 97 -9.89 -19.85 -23.20
N VAL A 98 -9.12 -19.53 -22.17
CA VAL A 98 -7.81 -20.13 -21.93
C VAL A 98 -7.94 -21.13 -20.78
N PHE A 99 -7.80 -22.41 -21.09
CA PHE A 99 -7.76 -23.47 -20.08
C PHE A 99 -6.36 -23.58 -19.49
N ILE A 100 -6.29 -23.65 -18.15
CA ILE A 100 -5.06 -23.87 -17.40
C ILE A 100 -4.94 -25.36 -17.09
N THR A 101 -3.84 -25.95 -17.52
CA THR A 101 -3.50 -27.37 -17.33
C THR A 101 -2.12 -27.49 -16.69
N ASN A 102 -1.74 -28.69 -16.23
CA ASN A 102 -0.39 -28.95 -15.73
C ASN A 102 0.69 -28.71 -16.81
N ASN A 103 0.32 -28.89 -18.08
CA ASN A 103 1.22 -28.75 -19.22
C ASN A 103 1.23 -27.32 -19.78
N GLY A 104 0.57 -26.37 -19.11
CA GLY A 104 0.48 -24.97 -19.52
C GLY A 104 -0.92 -24.54 -19.96
N LYS A 105 -0.95 -23.49 -20.80
CA LYS A 105 -2.16 -22.78 -21.22
C LYS A 105 -2.64 -23.24 -22.58
N VAL A 106 -3.94 -23.48 -22.73
CA VAL A 106 -4.57 -23.94 -23.98
C VAL A 106 -5.65 -22.96 -24.39
N CYS A 107 -5.52 -22.37 -25.58
CA CYS A 107 -6.49 -21.45 -26.15
C CYS A 107 -7.65 -22.23 -26.80
N ALA A 108 -8.89 -21.86 -26.48
CA ALA A 108 -10.08 -22.51 -27.01
C ALA A 108 -11.12 -21.50 -27.50
N ASN A 109 -11.89 -21.91 -28.50
CA ASN A 109 -12.94 -21.09 -29.09
C ASN A 109 -14.21 -21.12 -28.21
N PRO A 110 -14.71 -19.99 -27.69
CA PRO A 110 -15.90 -19.97 -26.83
C PRO A 110 -17.17 -20.50 -27.51
N ARG A 111 -17.18 -20.55 -28.85
CA ARG A 111 -18.32 -21.06 -29.62
C ARG A 111 -18.38 -22.59 -29.68
N ASP A 112 -17.31 -23.29 -29.33
CA ASP A 112 -17.28 -24.74 -29.39
C ASP A 112 -18.06 -25.36 -28.22
N ALA A 113 -18.89 -26.37 -28.49
CA ALA A 113 -19.71 -27.02 -27.47
C ALA A 113 -18.87 -27.61 -26.32
N TRP A 114 -17.73 -28.26 -26.64
CA TRP A 114 -16.85 -28.87 -25.64
C TRP A 114 -16.23 -27.85 -24.67
N VAL A 115 -16.05 -26.59 -25.10
CA VAL A 115 -15.51 -25.51 -24.27
C VAL A 115 -16.51 -25.13 -23.18
N ARG A 116 -17.79 -24.98 -23.57
CA ARG A 116 -18.88 -24.73 -22.62
C ARG A 116 -19.03 -25.84 -21.60
N ASP A 117 -18.95 -27.10 -22.04
CA ASP A 117 -19.02 -28.27 -21.14
C ASP A 117 -17.89 -28.24 -20.11
N TYR A 118 -16.69 -27.82 -20.51
CA TYR A 118 -15.53 -27.77 -19.62
C TYR A 118 -15.63 -26.62 -18.63
N ILE A 119 -16.12 -25.45 -19.07
CA ILE A 119 -16.43 -24.33 -18.18
C ILE A 119 -17.42 -24.78 -17.10
N ASN A 120 -18.51 -25.46 -17.50
CA ASN A 120 -19.51 -25.96 -16.56
C ASN A 120 -18.92 -26.98 -15.57
N TYR A 121 -18.08 -27.89 -16.05
CA TYR A 121 -17.37 -28.86 -15.20
C TYR A 121 -16.43 -28.20 -14.19
N VAL A 122 -15.72 -27.14 -14.59
CA VAL A 122 -14.85 -26.39 -13.67
C VAL A 122 -15.69 -25.58 -12.67
N LYS A 123 -16.79 -24.96 -13.11
CA LYS A 123 -17.73 -24.24 -12.24
C LYS A 123 -18.37 -25.16 -11.20
N SER A 124 -18.80 -26.37 -11.59
CA SER A 124 -19.39 -27.32 -10.65
C SER A 124 -18.40 -27.85 -9.62
N ARG A 125 -17.09 -27.92 -9.94
CA ARG A 125 -16.04 -28.28 -8.97
C ARG A 125 -15.66 -27.15 -8.03
N SER A 126 -15.75 -25.90 -8.48
CA SER A 126 -15.32 -24.71 -7.72
C SER A 126 -16.41 -24.12 -6.83
N ASN A 127 -17.64 -24.60 -6.93
CA ASN A 127 -18.74 -24.27 -6.03
C ASN A 127 -19.10 -25.49 -5.17
N PRO A 128 -18.46 -25.71 -4.00
CA PRO A 128 -18.73 -26.88 -3.16
C PRO A 128 -20.08 -26.82 -2.44
N THR A 129 -20.80 -25.70 -2.46
CA THR A 129 -21.98 -25.53 -1.61
C THR A 129 -22.90 -24.43 -2.14
N GLY A 130 -23.82 -24.83 -3.03
CA GLY A 130 -25.14 -24.21 -3.07
C GLY A 130 -26.04 -24.94 -2.09
N LYS A 131 -26.06 -24.50 -0.82
CA LYS A 131 -27.11 -24.77 0.16
C LYS A 131 -27.40 -23.48 0.91
#